data_AF-A0A7Y8DSB7-F1
#
_entry.id   AF-A0A7Y8DSB7-F1
#
_cell.length_a   1.000
_cell.length_b   1.000
_cell.length_c   1.000
_cell.angle_alpha   90.00
_cell.angle_beta   90.00
_cell.angle_gamma   90.00
#
_symmetry.space_group_name_H-M   'P 1'
#
loop_
_entity.id
_entity.type
_entity.pdbx_description
1 polymer ?
#
loop_
_entity_poly.entity_id
_entity_poly.type
_entity_poly.pdbx_seq_one_letter_code
_entity_poly.pdbx_strand_id
1 'polypeptide(L)'
;MNSPLDEILNWFKNLPPVQQTDVAFLVSYMPGLDIDLGSDEIVTDFLGQIDKLREGKVREQALIVCLKALIENFIISKRIDPEGWKKRKAMLEQLSIEKDSQTFAKLAERKEFEGAQWVSSCKKWNEMAKNHLTDEKIDYWFDFG
;
A
#
# COMPACT_ATOMS: atom_id res chain seq x y z
N MET A 1 18.84 5.07 13.96
CA MET A 1 17.68 5.89 13.59
C MET A 1 17.20 5.34 12.25
N ASN A 2 15.92 5.01 12.11
CA ASN A 2 15.39 4.49 10.86
C ASN A 2 15.38 5.62 9.82
N SER A 3 15.77 5.32 8.57
CA SER A 3 15.53 6.25 7.47
C SER A 3 14.03 6.36 7.19
N PRO A 4 13.56 7.43 6.51
CA PRO A 4 12.18 7.50 6.04
C PRO A 4 11.77 6.29 5.19
N LEU A 5 12.68 5.71 4.41
CA LEU A 5 12.43 4.49 3.65
C LEU A 5 12.22 3.28 4.57
N ASP A 6 13.02 3.14 5.63
CA ASP A 6 12.86 2.07 6.61
C ASP A 6 11.49 2.14 7.31
N GLU A 7 10.95 3.34 7.55
CA GLU A 7 9.61 3.51 8.13
C GLU A 7 8.50 3.06 7.17
N ILE A 8 8.63 3.34 5.86
CA ILE A 8 7.72 2.82 4.82
C ILE A 8 7.78 1.28 4.81
N LEU A 9 8.98 0.71 4.81
CA LEU A 9 9.17 -0.74 4.78
C LEU A 9 8.68 -1.42 6.06
N ASN A 10 8.85 -0.79 7.21
CA ASN A 10 8.33 -1.28 8.49
C ASN A 10 6.80 -1.26 8.51
N TRP A 11 6.16 -0.21 8.00
CA TRP A 11 4.70 -0.20 7.83
C TRP A 11 4.25 -1.35 6.92
N PHE A 12 4.89 -1.52 5.77
CA PHE A 12 4.57 -2.57 4.80
C PHE A 12 4.70 -3.98 5.40
N LYS A 13 5.82 -4.29 6.05
CA LYS A 13 6.08 -5.61 6.66
C LYS A 13 5.09 -5.97 7.78
N ASN A 14 4.46 -4.97 8.41
CA ASN A 14 3.46 -5.14 9.46
C ASN A 14 2.01 -5.23 8.94
N LEU A 15 1.80 -5.17 7.62
CA LEU A 15 0.49 -5.40 7.02
C LEU A 15 0.13 -6.90 7.09
N PRO A 16 -1.17 -7.24 7.13
CA PRO A 16 -1.62 -8.62 6.85
C PRO A 16 -1.09 -9.11 5.49
N PRO A 17 -0.78 -10.42 5.31
CA PRO A 17 -0.16 -10.94 4.09
C PRO A 17 -0.89 -10.55 2.79
N VAL A 18 -2.23 -10.65 2.77
CA VAL A 18 -3.05 -10.25 1.62
C VAL A 18 -2.88 -8.77 1.28
N GLN A 19 -2.72 -7.91 2.29
CA GLN A 19 -2.48 -6.48 2.06
C GLN A 19 -1.04 -6.22 1.58
N GLN A 20 -0.06 -7.00 2.03
CA GLN A 20 1.31 -6.91 1.50
C GLN A 20 1.33 -7.22 0.00
N THR A 21 0.68 -8.30 -0.42
CA THR A 21 0.52 -8.66 -1.83
C THR A 21 -0.17 -7.53 -2.62
N ASP A 22 -1.28 -7.01 -2.12
CA ASP A 22 -2.01 -5.90 -2.75
C ASP A 22 -1.14 -4.64 -2.92
N VAL A 23 -0.40 -4.25 -1.88
CA VAL A 23 0.50 -3.08 -1.95
C VAL A 23 1.63 -3.35 -2.92
N ALA A 24 2.31 -4.50 -2.82
CA ALA A 24 3.39 -4.87 -3.71
C ALA A 24 2.92 -4.81 -5.17
N PHE A 25 1.79 -5.44 -5.49
CA PHE A 25 1.21 -5.43 -6.84
C PHE A 25 0.91 -4.01 -7.34
N LEU A 26 0.22 -3.19 -6.55
CA LEU A 26 -0.20 -1.85 -6.97
C LEU A 26 0.95 -0.84 -7.06
N VAL A 27 1.98 -1.01 -6.24
CA VAL A 27 3.17 -0.14 -6.25
C VAL A 27 4.19 -0.61 -7.29
N SER A 28 4.17 -1.88 -7.70
CA SER A 28 5.03 -2.42 -8.76
C SER A 28 4.88 -1.74 -10.11
N TYR A 29 3.81 -0.97 -10.33
CA TYR A 29 3.67 -0.12 -11.51
C TYR A 29 4.62 1.08 -11.53
N MET A 30 5.44 1.27 -10.49
CA MET A 30 6.50 2.27 -10.48
C MET A 30 7.55 1.95 -11.57
N PRO A 31 7.91 2.92 -12.44
CA PRO A 31 9.01 2.72 -13.38
C PRO A 31 10.30 2.31 -12.66
N GLY A 32 10.98 1.30 -13.19
CA GLY A 32 12.23 0.78 -12.63
C GLY A 32 12.06 -0.40 -11.66
N LEU A 33 10.83 -0.78 -11.31
CA LEU A 33 10.55 -2.09 -10.72
C LEU A 33 10.33 -3.11 -11.82
N ASP A 34 11.04 -4.22 -11.73
CA ASP A 34 10.88 -5.39 -12.59
C ASP A 34 10.45 -6.56 -11.71
N ILE A 35 9.14 -6.70 -11.54
CA ILE A 35 8.51 -7.66 -10.64
C ILE A 35 7.55 -8.52 -11.46
N ASP A 36 7.72 -9.83 -11.36
CA ASP A 36 6.77 -10.77 -11.96
C ASP A 36 5.47 -10.75 -11.15
N LEU A 37 4.47 -10.04 -11.67
CA LEU A 37 3.16 -9.89 -11.03
C LEU A 37 2.36 -11.20 -10.98
N GLY A 38 2.77 -12.23 -11.73
CA GLY A 38 2.17 -13.56 -11.70
C GLY A 38 2.79 -14.51 -10.66
N SER A 39 3.87 -14.10 -10.01
CA SER A 39 4.60 -14.91 -9.04
C SER A 39 3.92 -14.93 -7.66
N ASP A 40 3.91 -16.09 -7.02
CA ASP A 40 3.54 -16.23 -5.60
C ASP A 40 4.56 -15.52 -4.67
N GLU A 41 5.74 -15.17 -5.19
CA GLU A 41 6.83 -14.51 -4.47
C GLU A 41 6.85 -12.98 -4.61
N ILE A 42 5.77 -12.38 -5.15
CA ILE A 42 5.68 -10.93 -5.44
C ILE A 42 6.10 -10.01 -4.29
N VAL A 43 5.82 -10.39 -3.04
CA VAL A 43 6.21 -9.62 -1.85
C VAL A 43 7.72 -9.66 -1.63
N THR A 44 8.34 -10.82 -1.79
CA THR A 44 9.79 -11.00 -1.67
C THR A 44 10.51 -10.28 -2.79
N ASP A 45 10.02 -10.41 -4.03
CA ASP A 45 10.57 -9.73 -5.19
C ASP A 45 10.47 -8.21 -5.04
N PHE A 46 9.32 -7.71 -4.59
CA PHE A 46 9.14 -6.30 -4.30
C PHE A 46 10.18 -5.78 -3.32
N LEU A 47 10.33 -6.42 -2.16
CA LEU A 47 11.33 -6.01 -1.16
C LEU A 47 12.75 -6.06 -1.73
N GLY A 48 13.10 -7.12 -2.46
CA GLY A 48 14.42 -7.25 -3.07
C GLY A 48 14.72 -6.17 -4.12
N GLN A 49 13.72 -5.75 -4.90
CA GLN A 49 13.87 -4.65 -5.86
C GLN A 49 14.00 -3.30 -5.16
N ILE A 50 13.24 -3.05 -4.08
CA ILE A 50 13.39 -1.83 -3.28
C ILE A 50 14.79 -1.74 -2.68
N ASP A 51 15.33 -2.85 -2.15
CA ASP A 51 16.68 -2.88 -1.60
C ASP A 51 17.75 -2.59 -2.67
N LYS A 52 17.59 -3.08 -3.91
CA LYS A 52 18.47 -2.73 -5.04
C LYS A 52 18.39 -1.25 -5.42
N LEU A 53 17.18 -0.69 -5.44
CA LEU A 53 16.96 0.72 -5.81
C LEU A 53 17.42 1.71 -4.74
N ARG A 54 17.53 1.28 -3.48
CA ARG A 54 17.99 2.08 -2.34
C ARG A 54 19.43 2.56 -2.47
N GLU A 55 20.26 1.95 -3.32
CA GLU A 55 21.68 2.29 -3.42
C GLU A 55 21.93 3.75 -3.85
N GLY A 56 22.37 4.57 -2.89
CA GLY A 56 22.77 5.97 -3.09
C GLY A 56 21.71 6.97 -2.63
N LYS A 57 22.16 8.05 -1.97
CA LYS A 57 21.29 9.05 -1.31
C LYS A 57 20.18 9.61 -2.22
N VAL A 58 20.53 10.04 -3.44
CA VAL A 58 19.58 10.65 -4.38
C VAL A 58 18.52 9.63 -4.84
N ARG A 59 18.94 8.38 -5.08
CA ARG A 59 18.01 7.31 -5.51
C ARG A 59 17.08 6.92 -4.36
N GLU A 60 17.61 6.77 -3.15
CA GLU A 60 16.81 6.51 -1.95
C GLU A 60 15.77 7.61 -1.72
N GLN A 61 16.16 8.88 -1.85
CA GLN A 61 15.22 10.01 -1.70
C GLN A 61 14.12 9.98 -2.77
N ALA A 62 14.48 9.81 -4.04
CA ALA A 62 13.50 9.71 -5.12
C ALA A 62 12.54 8.53 -4.89
N LEU A 63 13.08 7.39 -4.44
CA LEU A 63 12.31 6.20 -4.11
C LEU A 63 11.29 6.46 -3.00
N ILE A 64 11.67 7.15 -1.92
CA ILE A 64 10.75 7.54 -0.84
C ILE A 64 9.59 8.38 -1.39
N VAL A 65 9.89 9.39 -2.21
CA VAL A 65 8.86 10.26 -2.81
C VAL A 65 7.90 9.47 -3.70
N CYS A 66 8.43 8.61 -4.57
CA CYS A 66 7.63 7.77 -5.45
C CYS A 66 6.76 6.78 -4.67
N LEU A 67 7.31 6.06 -3.70
CA LEU A 67 6.57 5.11 -2.87
C LEU A 67 5.46 5.81 -2.10
N LYS A 68 5.74 6.94 -1.45
CA LYS A 68 4.75 7.73 -0.73
C LYS A 68 3.59 8.11 -1.64
N ALA A 69 3.89 8.69 -2.81
CA ALA A 69 2.88 9.11 -3.77
C ALA A 69 2.02 7.93 -4.28
N LEU A 70 2.64 6.79 -4.60
CA LEU A 70 1.93 5.61 -5.10
C LEU A 70 1.05 4.98 -4.02
N ILE A 71 1.55 4.86 -2.79
CA ILE A 71 0.78 4.33 -1.65
C ILE A 71 -0.40 5.27 -1.35
N GLU A 72 -0.17 6.58 -1.27
CA GLU A 72 -1.24 7.55 -1.01
C GLU A 72 -2.31 7.51 -2.10
N ASN A 73 -1.90 7.44 -3.37
CA ASN A 73 -2.82 7.45 -4.50
C ASN A 73 -3.59 6.13 -4.67
N PHE A 74 -2.91 4.98 -4.67
CA PHE A 74 -3.55 3.69 -4.99
C PHE A 74 -4.14 2.99 -3.77
N ILE A 75 -3.62 3.25 -2.57
CA ILE A 75 -4.04 2.56 -1.36
C ILE A 75 -4.86 3.51 -0.49
N ILE A 76 -4.25 4.56 0.04
CA ILE A 76 -4.86 5.38 1.09
C ILE A 76 -6.12 6.08 0.57
N SER A 77 -6.04 6.79 -0.55
CA SER A 77 -7.17 7.54 -1.12
C SER A 77 -8.38 6.67 -1.44
N LYS A 78 -8.18 5.36 -1.63
CA LYS A 78 -9.21 4.39 -2.06
C LYS A 78 -9.72 3.51 -0.94
N ARG A 79 -8.99 3.40 0.18
CA ARG A 79 -9.22 2.37 1.20
C ARG A 79 -9.38 2.92 2.62
N ILE A 80 -9.12 4.20 2.86
CA ILE A 80 -9.24 4.79 4.20
C ILE A 80 -10.68 5.05 4.65
N ASP A 81 -11.59 5.30 3.70
CA ASP A 81 -12.97 5.69 4.00
C ASP A 81 -13.87 4.45 4.29
N PRO A 82 -14.38 4.29 5.52
CA PRO A 82 -15.29 3.20 5.85
C PRO A 82 -16.58 3.21 5.01
N GLU A 83 -17.09 4.37 4.62
CA GLU A 83 -18.32 4.47 3.83
C GLU A 83 -18.10 3.98 2.40
N GLY A 84 -16.91 4.21 1.83
CA GLY A 84 -16.49 3.61 0.56
C GLY A 84 -16.58 2.08 0.56
N TRP A 85 -16.21 1.44 1.67
CA TRP A 85 -16.33 -0.03 1.83
C TRP A 85 -17.78 -0.50 1.91
N LYS A 86 -18.62 0.21 2.68
CA LYS A 86 -20.06 -0.09 2.77
C LYS A 86 -20.74 0.01 1.41
N LYS A 87 -20.42 1.04 0.63
CA LYS A 87 -20.95 1.21 -0.75
C LYS A 87 -20.53 0.06 -1.67
N ARG A 88 -19.27 -0.38 -1.60
CA ARG A 88 -18.78 -1.53 -2.40
C ARG A 88 -19.46 -2.83 -1.99
N LYS A 89 -19.70 -3.06 -0.70
CA LYS A 89 -20.47 -4.21 -0.21
C LYS A 89 -21.88 -4.20 -0.80
N ALA A 90 -22.60 -3.09 -0.65
CA ALA A 90 -23.97 -2.96 -1.18
C ALA A 90 -24.05 -3.17 -2.70
N MET A 91 -23.06 -2.66 -3.45
CA MET A 91 -22.95 -2.90 -4.89
C MET A 91 -22.78 -4.39 -5.22
N LEU A 92 -21.95 -5.12 -4.48
CA LEU A 92 -21.76 -6.56 -4.68
C LEU A 92 -23.00 -7.36 -4.29
N GLU A 93 -23.70 -6.97 -3.23
CA GLU A 93 -24.99 -7.57 -2.84
C GLU A 93 -26.04 -7.38 -3.94
N GLN A 94 -26.12 -6.19 -4.52
CA GLN A 94 -27.01 -5.91 -5.65
C GLN A 94 -26.65 -6.79 -6.88
N LEU A 95 -25.36 -6.86 -7.23
CA LEU A 95 -24.90 -7.71 -8.35
C LEU A 95 -25.16 -9.19 -8.12
N SER A 96 -25.10 -9.66 -6.86
CA SER A 96 -25.46 -11.03 -6.50
C SER A 96 -26.91 -11.34 -6.86
N ILE A 97 -27.82 -10.41 -6.60
CA ILE A 97 -29.26 -10.57 -6.90
C ILE A 97 -29.50 -10.47 -8.41
N GLU A 98 -28.94 -9.45 -9.07
CA GLU A 98 -29.13 -9.22 -10.51
C GLU A 98 -28.56 -10.32 -11.40
N LYS A 99 -27.48 -10.97 -10.96
CA LYS A 99 -26.77 -12.00 -11.71
C LYS A 99 -27.00 -13.42 -11.19
N ASP A 100 -27.82 -13.58 -10.16
CA ASP A 100 -28.01 -14.85 -9.42
C ASP A 100 -26.66 -15.55 -9.13
N SER A 101 -25.70 -14.78 -8.61
CA SER A 101 -24.31 -15.22 -8.50
C SER A 101 -23.86 -15.33 -7.05
N GLN A 102 -23.68 -16.57 -6.59
CA GLN A 102 -23.10 -16.84 -5.27
C GLN A 102 -21.68 -16.30 -5.11
N THR A 103 -20.95 -16.08 -6.20
CA THR A 103 -19.61 -15.47 -6.14
C THR A 103 -19.69 -14.04 -5.64
N PHE A 104 -20.64 -13.23 -6.13
CA PHE A 104 -20.80 -11.86 -5.65
C PHE A 104 -21.28 -11.81 -4.21
N ALA A 105 -22.17 -12.72 -3.78
CA ALA A 105 -22.57 -12.85 -2.38
C ALA A 105 -21.37 -13.08 -1.45
N LYS A 106 -20.53 -14.07 -1.78
CA LYS A 106 -19.33 -14.40 -0.99
C LYS A 106 -18.32 -13.25 -0.97
N LEU A 107 -18.19 -12.50 -2.07
CA LEU A 107 -17.34 -11.32 -2.12
C LEU A 107 -17.88 -10.22 -1.21
N ALA A 108 -19.19 -9.97 -1.21
CA ALA A 108 -19.81 -8.96 -0.35
C ALA A 108 -19.60 -9.24 1.14
N GLU A 109 -19.78 -10.49 1.57
CA GLU A 109 -19.57 -10.92 2.97
C GLU A 109 -18.14 -10.61 3.45
N ARG A 110 -17.14 -10.84 2.59
CA ARG A 110 -15.73 -10.59 2.93
C ARG A 110 -15.39 -9.11 3.01
N LYS A 111 -16.10 -8.23 2.28
CA LYS A 111 -15.74 -6.80 2.17
C LYS A 111 -15.80 -6.04 3.48
N GLU A 112 -16.67 -6.44 4.41
CA GLU A 112 -16.77 -5.77 5.70
C GLU A 112 -15.51 -5.98 6.54
N PHE A 113 -15.05 -7.23 6.64
CA PHE A 113 -13.82 -7.56 7.35
C PHE A 113 -12.59 -6.97 6.65
N GLU A 114 -12.49 -7.12 5.33
CA GLU A 114 -11.40 -6.52 4.54
C GLU A 114 -11.34 -5.01 4.72
N GLY A 115 -12.50 -4.34 4.71
CA GLY A 115 -12.59 -2.89 4.88
C GLY A 115 -12.09 -2.45 6.25
N ALA A 116 -12.50 -3.12 7.32
CA ALA A 116 -12.03 -2.82 8.67
C ALA A 116 -10.50 -2.96 8.81
N GLN A 117 -9.94 -4.03 8.23
CA GLN A 117 -8.48 -4.22 8.22
C GLN A 117 -7.77 -3.11 7.45
N TRP A 118 -8.27 -2.73 6.28
CA TRP A 118 -7.67 -1.68 5.46
C TRP A 118 -7.74 -0.30 6.12
N VAL A 119 -8.88 0.05 6.71
CA VAL A 119 -9.03 1.32 7.44
C VAL A 119 -8.02 1.40 8.57
N SER A 120 -7.80 0.30 9.30
CA SER A 120 -6.78 0.23 10.36
C SER A 120 -5.36 0.43 9.80
N SER A 121 -5.00 -0.27 8.72
CA SER A 121 -3.69 -0.14 8.07
C SER A 121 -3.44 1.26 7.50
N CYS A 122 -4.47 1.91 6.94
CA CYS A 122 -4.39 3.28 6.43
C CYS A 122 -4.20 4.30 7.56
N LYS A 123 -4.83 4.10 8.72
CA LYS A 123 -4.58 4.96 9.90
C LYS A 123 -3.13 4.89 10.37
N LYS A 124 -2.57 3.68 10.44
CA LYS A 124 -1.15 3.47 10.77
C LYS A 124 -0.22 4.13 9.76
N TRP A 125 -0.54 4.07 8.47
CA TRP A 125 0.19 4.79 7.43
C TRP A 125 0.18 6.29 7.70
N ASN A 126 -1.01 6.89 7.88
CA ASN A 126 -1.13 8.34 8.07
C ASN A 126 -0.37 8.84 9.30
N GLU A 127 -0.40 8.09 10.40
CA GLU A 127 0.36 8.41 11.61
C GLU A 127 1.86 8.35 11.35
N MET A 128 2.35 7.28 10.73
CA MET A 128 3.77 7.14 10.37
C MET A 128 4.19 8.25 9.39
N ALA A 129 3.43 8.48 8.32
CA ALA A 129 3.74 9.47 7.30
C ALA A 129 3.80 10.90 7.87
N LYS A 130 2.88 11.25 8.77
CA LYS A 130 2.87 12.54 9.45
C LYS A 130 4.10 12.76 10.34
N ASN A 131 4.66 11.70 10.91
CA ASN A 131 5.77 11.80 11.86
C ASN A 131 7.15 11.62 11.21
N HIS A 132 7.22 10.89 10.09
CA HIS A 132 8.47 10.41 9.51
C HIS A 132 8.67 10.76 8.03
N LEU A 133 7.59 11.08 7.29
CA LEU A 133 7.63 11.36 5.86
C LEU A 133 7.25 12.81 5.53
N THR A 134 7.49 13.75 6.45
CA THR A 134 7.38 15.18 6.17
C THR A 134 8.60 15.65 5.39
N ASP A 135 8.45 16.74 4.65
CA ASP A 135 9.54 17.30 3.85
C ASP A 135 10.75 17.62 4.75
N GLU A 136 10.53 18.18 5.95
CA GLU A 136 11.62 18.47 6.89
C GLU A 136 12.35 17.21 7.37
N LYS A 137 11.64 16.09 7.56
CA LYS A 137 12.25 14.82 7.99
C LYS A 137 13.03 14.15 6.88
N ILE A 138 12.53 14.23 5.66
CA ILE A 138 13.22 13.72 4.48
C ILE A 138 14.47 14.56 4.23
N ASP A 139 14.35 15.89 4.22
CA ASP A 139 15.48 16.80 3.98
C ASP A 139 16.56 16.67 5.06
N TYR A 140 16.16 16.58 6.34
CA TYR A 140 17.10 16.33 7.45
C TYR A 140 17.88 15.03 7.27
N TRP A 141 17.26 13.98 6.72
CA TRP A 141 17.95 12.69 6.53
C TRP A 141 18.97 12.75 5.39
N PHE A 142 18.66 13.50 4.33
CA PHE A 142 19.52 13.57 3.16
C PHE A 142 20.55 14.70 3.19
N ASP A 143 20.50 15.59 4.19
CA ASP A 143 21.36 16.77 4.35
C ASP A 143 21.53 17.48 2.99
N PHE A 144 20.47 18.17 2.55
CA PHE A 144 20.68 19.23 1.58
C PHE A 144 21.49 20.34 2.27
N GLY A 145 22.81 20.28 2.09
CA GLY A 145 23.68 21.45 2.24
C GLY A 145 23.37 22.51 1.20
#